data_AF-T1CDR4-F1
#
_entry.id   AF-T1CDR4-F1
#
_cell.length_a   1.000
_cell.length_b   1.000
_cell.length_c   1.000
_cell.angle_alpha   90.00
_cell.angle_beta   90.00
_cell.angle_gamma   90.00
#
_symmetry.space_group_name_H-M   'P 1'
#
loop_
_entity.id
_entity.type
_entity.pdbx_description
1 polymer ?
#
loop_
_entity_poly.entity_id
_entity_poly.type
_entity_poly.pdbx_seq_one_letter_code
_entity_poly.pdbx_strand_id
1 'polypeptide(L)'
;MGDYIPQAIEDLYEVHNFRHAAEVLATGCSAEFEELMEALAGFRLTTADILAPGGNESQIPKRVAALLFGRRAGSRRASTAT
;
A
#
# COMPACT_ATOMS: atom_id res chain seq x y z
N MET A 1 16.55 8.07 2.45
CA MET A 1 17.29 6.95 1.82
C MET A 1 17.04 6.95 0.29
N GLY A 2 17.41 8.05 -0.38
CA GLY A 2 17.23 8.25 -1.83
C GLY A 2 16.02 9.12 -2.16
N ASP A 3 16.14 9.99 -3.16
CA ASP A 3 15.16 11.02 -3.56
C ASP A 3 13.75 10.49 -3.94
N TYR A 4 13.55 9.18 -3.94
CA TYR A 4 12.34 8.51 -4.43
C TYR A 4 11.34 8.12 -3.33
N ILE A 5 11.76 8.00 -2.06
CA ILE A 5 10.85 7.64 -0.96
C ILE A 5 10.48 8.91 -0.17
N PRO A 6 9.19 9.28 -0.07
CA PRO A 6 8.78 10.44 0.70
C PRO A 6 9.12 10.29 2.19
N GLN A 7 9.55 11.38 2.83
CA GLN A 7 9.87 11.41 4.25
C GLN A 7 8.71 10.90 5.12
N ALA A 8 7.46 11.25 4.76
CA ALA A 8 6.27 10.79 5.48
C ALA A 8 6.14 9.26 5.54
N ILE A 9 6.73 8.53 4.60
CA ILE A 9 6.77 7.05 4.62
C ILE A 9 7.87 6.57 5.55
N GLU A 10 9.07 7.17 5.48
CA GLU A 10 10.17 6.84 6.39
C GLU A 10 9.81 7.11 7.86
N ASP A 11 8.94 8.09 8.12
CA ASP A 11 8.46 8.41 9.48
C ASP A 11 7.46 7.36 10.02
N LEU A 12 6.78 6.62 9.13
CA LEU A 12 5.71 5.67 9.47
C LEU A 12 6.13 4.20 9.35
N TYR A 13 7.15 3.91 8.55
CA TYR A 13 7.53 2.55 8.16
C TYR A 13 9.04 2.36 8.23
N GLU A 14 9.45 1.14 8.55
CA GLU A 14 10.81 0.70 8.33
C GLU A 14 11.00 0.36 6.84
N VAL A 15 11.84 1.13 6.15
CA VAL A 15 12.03 1.01 4.70
C VAL A 15 13.36 0.32 4.38
N HIS A 16 13.28 -0.77 3.63
CA HIS A 16 14.43 -1.48 3.09
C HIS A 16 14.43 -1.42 1.57
N ASN A 17 15.46 -0.80 0.98
CA ASN A 17 15.61 -0.67 -0.47
C ASN A 17 16.79 -1.51 -0.96
N PHE A 18 16.52 -2.53 -1.77
CA PHE A 18 17.54 -3.42 -2.32
C PHE A 18 17.67 -3.22 -3.83
N ARG A 19 18.90 -3.28 -4.34
CA ARG A 19 19.19 -3.26 -5.80
C ARG A 19 18.52 -2.09 -6.54
N HIS A 20 18.50 -0.90 -5.94
CA HIS A 20 17.89 0.30 -6.52
C HIS A 20 16.39 0.15 -6.83
N ALA A 21 15.65 -0.70 -6.11
CA ALA A 21 14.23 -0.95 -6.38
C ALA A 21 13.39 0.33 -6.38
N ALA A 22 13.62 1.26 -5.44
CA ALA A 22 12.87 2.52 -5.38
C ALA A 22 13.05 3.37 -6.67
N GLU A 23 14.27 3.43 -7.21
CA GLU A 23 14.57 4.15 -8.44
C GLU A 23 13.92 3.47 -9.66
N VAL A 24 14.04 2.15 -9.74
CA VAL A 24 13.41 1.36 -10.82
C VAL A 24 11.89 1.52 -10.82
N LEU A 25 11.26 1.50 -9.64
CA LEU A 25 9.81 1.68 -9.53
C LEU A 25 9.39 3.11 -9.85
N ALA A 26 10.11 4.11 -9.34
CA ALA A 26 9.82 5.52 -9.60
C ALA A 26 9.99 5.92 -11.06
N THR A 27 10.80 5.20 -11.84
CA THR A 27 11.05 5.49 -13.27
C THR A 27 10.27 4.58 -14.21
N GLY A 28 10.14 3.29 -13.90
CA GLY A 28 9.48 2.30 -14.75
C GLY A 28 7.97 2.18 -14.54
N CYS A 29 7.48 2.51 -13.34
CA CYS A 29 6.08 2.40 -12.93
C CYS A 29 5.69 3.59 -12.04
N SER A 30 6.02 4.82 -12.46
CA SER A 30 5.91 6.01 -11.62
C SER A 30 4.49 6.21 -11.07
N ALA A 31 3.46 6.00 -11.89
CA ALA A 31 2.06 6.17 -11.49
C ALA A 31 1.64 5.16 -10.40
N GLU A 32 1.98 3.87 -10.57
CA GLU A 32 1.69 2.84 -9.57
C GLU A 32 2.50 3.03 -8.29
N PHE A 33 3.73 3.54 -8.43
CA PHE A 33 4.59 3.84 -7.30
C PHE A 33 4.06 5.02 -6.48
N GLU A 34 3.63 6.09 -7.14
CA GLU A 34 2.95 7.23 -6.49
C GLU A 34 1.67 6.79 -5.79
N GLU A 35 0.83 5.98 -6.45
CA GLU A 35 -0.40 5.43 -5.85
C GLU A 35 -0.10 4.60 -4.59
N LEU A 36 0.95 3.77 -4.64
CA LEU A 36 1.39 3.00 -3.48
C LEU A 36 1.83 3.91 -2.33
N MET A 37 2.61 4.95 -2.62
CA MET A 37 3.08 5.89 -1.61
C MET A 37 1.92 6.67 -0.98
N GLU A 38 0.96 7.14 -1.77
CA GLU A 38 -0.26 7.80 -1.27
C GLU A 38 -1.08 6.86 -0.38
N ALA A 39 -1.29 5.62 -0.81
CA ALA A 39 -2.01 4.61 -0.05
C ALA A 39 -1.34 4.37 1.32
N LEU A 40 -0.03 4.11 1.33
CA LEU A 40 0.73 3.89 2.57
C LEU A 40 0.74 5.13 3.46
N ALA A 41 0.89 6.32 2.88
CA ALA A 41 0.86 7.59 3.63
C ALA A 41 -0.50 7.82 4.32
N GLY A 42 -1.60 7.26 3.81
CA GLY A 42 -2.93 7.32 4.42
C GLY A 42 -3.23 6.23 5.45
N PHE A 43 -2.44 5.15 5.50
CA PHE A 43 -2.69 4.04 6.42
C PHE A 43 -2.26 4.39 7.85
N ARG A 44 -3.17 4.23 8.82
CA ARG A 44 -2.89 4.45 10.25
C ARG A 44 -3.35 3.26 11.07
N LEU A 45 -2.42 2.75 11.88
CA LEU A 45 -2.69 1.73 12.87
C LEU A 45 -2.90 2.40 14.23
N THR A 46 -4.02 2.10 14.89
CA THR A 46 -4.33 2.63 16.22
C THR A 46 -4.09 1.56 17.28
N THR A 47 -3.91 1.97 18.53
CA THR A 47 -3.82 1.02 19.66
C THR A 47 -5.10 0.18 19.79
N ALA A 48 -6.27 0.74 19.44
CA ALA A 48 -7.53 0.00 19.42
C ALA A 48 -7.50 -1.15 18.40
N ASP A 49 -6.86 -0.95 17.23
CA ASP A 49 -6.70 -2.01 16.22
C ASP A 49 -5.84 -3.17 16.73
N ILE A 50 -4.86 -2.86 17.58
CA ILE A 50 -3.94 -3.85 18.17
C ILE A 50 -4.62 -4.61 19.32
N LEU A 51 -5.41 -3.90 20.14
CA LEU A 51 -6.10 -4.48 21.30
C LEU A 51 -7.39 -5.23 20.91
N ALA A 52 -7.95 -4.96 19.74
CA ALA A 52 -9.15 -5.64 19.26
C ALA A 52 -8.91 -7.16 19.18
N PRO A 53 -9.79 -7.99 19.77
CA PRO A 53 -9.61 -9.43 19.75
C PRO A 53 -9.66 -9.95 18.30
N GLY A 54 -8.72 -10.84 17.99
CA GLY A 54 -8.74 -11.60 16.77
C GLY A 54 -9.82 -12.69 16.78
N GLY A 55 -10.26 -13.09 15.59
CA GLY A 55 -10.97 -14.35 15.36
C GLY A 55 -10.15 -15.21 14.40
N ASN A 56 -10.74 -15.63 13.28
CA ASN A 56 -10.01 -16.24 12.16
C ASN A 56 -8.97 -15.27 11.54
N GLU A 57 -9.23 -13.96 11.57
CA GLU A 57 -8.31 -12.88 11.16
C GLU A 57 -8.70 -11.57 11.86
N SER A 58 -7.73 -10.69 12.17
CA SER A 58 -8.01 -9.35 12.72
C SER A 58 -8.53 -8.38 11.65
N GLN A 59 -8.90 -7.17 12.05
CA GLN A 59 -9.33 -6.13 11.09
C GLN A 59 -8.16 -5.51 10.33
N ILE A 60 -6.92 -5.68 10.82
CA ILE A 60 -5.73 -5.05 10.23
C ILE A 60 -5.48 -5.56 8.80
N PRO A 61 -5.39 -6.89 8.52
CA PRO A 61 -5.20 -7.37 7.15
C PRO A 61 -6.32 -6.95 6.19
N LYS A 62 -7.57 -6.90 6.67
CA LYS A 62 -8.72 -6.46 5.86
C LYS A 62 -8.59 -5.00 5.44
N ARG A 63 -8.14 -4.15 6.36
CA ARG A 63 -7.87 -2.73 6.08
C ARG A 63 -6.70 -2.58 5.10
N VAL A 64 -5.63 -3.36 5.26
CA VAL A 64 -4.50 -3.37 4.32
C VAL A 64 -4.94 -3.85 2.93
N ALA A 65 -5.76 -4.90 2.84
CA ALA A 65 -6.28 -5.39 1.57
C ALA A 65 -7.19 -4.36 0.88
N ALA A 66 -8.07 -3.70 1.63
CA ALA A 66 -8.91 -2.62 1.11
C ALA A 66 -8.06 -1.44 0.60
N LEU A 67 -6.99 -1.09 1.31
CA LEU A 67 -6.04 -0.06 0.94
C LEU A 67 -5.34 -0.37 -0.40
N LEU A 68 -4.79 -1.58 -0.53
CA LEU A 68 -3.94 -1.95 -1.68
C LEU A 68 -4.71 -2.46 -2.91
N PHE A 69 -5.90 -3.04 -2.71
CA PHE A 69 -6.67 -3.68 -3.80
C PHE A 69 -8.02 -3.02 -4.07
N GLY A 70 -8.45 -2.07 -3.23
CA GLY A 70 -9.76 -1.43 -3.35
C GLY A 70 -10.02 -0.77 -4.70
N ARG A 71 -9.00 -0.18 -5.33
CA ARG A 71 -9.12 0.49 -6.64
C ARG A 71 -9.11 -0.48 -7.83
N ARG A 72 -8.43 -1.63 -7.71
CA ARG A 72 -8.33 -2.62 -8.81
C ARG A 72 -9.51 -3.59 -8.87
N ALA A 73 -10.33 -3.65 -7.82
CA ALA A 73 -11.58 -4.42 -7.81
C ALA A 73 -12.63 -3.90 -8.82
N GLY A 74 -12.56 -2.63 -9.23
CA GLY A 74 -13.43 -2.04 -10.25
C GLY A 74 -13.06 -2.38 -11.70
N SER A 75 -11.84 -2.85 -11.96
CA SER A 75 -11.32 -3.09 -13.33
C SER A 75 -11.59 -4.51 -13.86
N ARG A 76 -12.27 -5.39 -13.11
CA ARG A 76 -12.53 -6.79 -13.50
C ARG A 76 -13.97 -7.10 -13.93
N ARG A 77 -14.75 -6.10 -14.35
CA ARG A 77 -16.05 -6.33 -15.00
C ARG A 77 -16.24 -5.42 -16.21
N ALA A 78 -15.87 -5.93 -17.38
CA ALA A 78 -16.60 -5.74 -18.65
C ALA A 78 -15.80 -6.39 -19.79
N SER A 79 -15.85 -7.71 -19.91
CA SER A 79 -15.60 -8.36 -21.20
C SER A 79 -16.09 -9.81 -21.20
N THR A 80 -17.41 -10.00 -21.14
CA THR A 80 -18.06 -11.22 -21.62
C THR A 80 -19.48 -10.88 -22.02
N ALA A 81 -19.71 -10.65 -23.31
CA ALA A 81 -20.94 -11.00 -24.05
C ALA A 81 -20.80 -10.54 -25.52
N THR A 82 -20.51 -11.49 -26.40
CA THR A 82 -20.93 -11.50 -27.81
C THR A 82 -21.35 -12.92 -28.12
#